data_AF-A0A7J2TJE2-F1
#
_entry.id   AF-A0A7J2TJE2-F1
#
_cell.length_a   1.000
_cell.length_b   1.000
_cell.length_c   1.000
_cell.angle_alpha   90.00
_cell.angle_beta   90.00
_cell.angle_gamma   90.00
#
_symmetry.space_group_name_H-M   'P 1'
#
loop_
_entity.id
_entity.type
_entity.pdbx_description
1 polymer ?
#
loop_
_entity_poly.entity_id
_entity_poly.type
_entity_poly.pdbx_seq_one_letter_code
_entity_poly.pdbx_strand_id
1 'polypeptide(L)'
;MAVVFPSKEWMDELMKRVNSDEQYKKVAANWEGDYLVSVQLDGEALKDFQNVEKIKGFLEMMDTIPKEKRAEFKGKPEEKFLNKLGINLDDDFSKLDFSAIAKRVADVKLEEVRGAALYMWMDFWHGQLRNLLVVTPSEKVNARFKLSGPYAVFKQLVAGKSDAITLIVGGKLKLQGDMAYMMRNMAAVRRFTELMASIPII
;
A
#
# COMPACT_ATOMS: atom_id res chain seq x y z
N MET A 1 13.21 10.49 11.15
CA MET A 1 13.82 9.96 9.91
C MET A 1 12.71 9.76 8.90
N ALA A 2 12.91 10.12 7.64
CA ALA A 2 11.94 9.85 6.59
C ALA A 2 12.16 8.42 6.06
N VAL A 3 11.08 7.74 5.67
CA VAL A 3 11.11 6.35 5.19
C VAL A 3 10.51 6.25 3.79
N VAL A 4 10.84 5.20 3.04
CA VAL A 4 10.31 4.99 1.69
C VAL A 4 8.84 4.57 1.76
N PHE A 5 7.97 5.19 0.96
CA PHE A 5 6.60 4.72 0.77
C PHE A 5 6.40 4.06 -0.59
N PRO A 6 5.73 2.89 -0.64
CA PRO A 6 5.51 1.93 0.44
C PRO A 6 6.76 1.05 0.63
N SER A 7 7.14 0.78 1.88
CA SER A 7 8.22 -0.15 2.24
C SER A 7 7.84 -0.93 3.50
N LYS A 8 8.57 -2.02 3.77
CA LYS A 8 8.41 -2.77 5.03
C LYS A 8 8.65 -1.88 6.26
N GLU A 9 9.68 -1.03 6.23
CA GLU A 9 9.98 -0.09 7.32
C GLU A 9 8.83 0.90 7.56
N TRP A 10 8.24 1.44 6.49
CA TRP A 10 7.06 2.30 6.61
C TRP A 10 5.85 1.57 7.22
N MET A 11 5.62 0.31 6.84
CA MET A 11 4.55 -0.51 7.42
C MET A 11 4.78 -0.79 8.91
N ASP A 12 6.01 -1.13 9.30
CA ASP A 12 6.39 -1.39 10.69
C ASP A 12 6.21 -0.13 11.56
N GLU A 13 6.65 1.04 11.05
CA GLU A 13 6.48 2.32 11.74
C GLU A 13 5.00 2.72 11.84
N LEU A 14 4.19 2.45 10.81
CA LEU A 14 2.74 2.67 10.87
C LEU A 14 2.08 1.80 11.93
N MET A 15 2.37 0.50 11.97
CA MET A 15 1.84 -0.38 13.03
C MET A 15 2.23 0.11 14.42
N LYS A 16 3.50 0.48 14.61
CA LYS A 16 3.99 1.00 15.89
C LYS A 16 3.26 2.27 16.32
N ARG A 17 3.11 3.25 15.43
CA ARG A 17 2.42 4.52 15.72
C ARG A 17 0.96 4.32 16.05
N VAL A 18 0.26 3.53 15.24
CA VAL A 18 -1.16 3.27 15.44
C VAL A 18 -1.42 2.59 16.78
N ASN A 19 -0.61 1.58 17.12
CA ASN A 19 -0.80 0.82 18.35
C ASN A 19 -0.26 1.51 19.61
N SER A 20 0.49 2.61 19.48
CA SER A 20 0.94 3.43 20.62
C SER A 20 0.12 4.71 20.82
N ASP A 21 -0.84 4.99 19.94
CA ASP A 21 -1.65 6.21 20.01
C ASP A 21 -2.92 6.01 20.86
N GLU A 22 -2.93 6.60 22.06
CA GLU A 22 -4.07 6.53 22.98
C GLU A 22 -5.35 7.16 22.40
N GLN A 23 -5.20 8.21 21.58
CA GLN A 23 -6.34 8.82 20.91
C GLN A 23 -6.97 7.84 19.93
N TYR A 24 -6.19 7.19 19.08
CA TYR A 24 -6.63 6.17 18.13
C TYR A 24 -7.33 5.02 18.85
N LYS A 25 -6.71 4.48 19.90
CA LYS A 25 -7.30 3.43 20.73
C LYS A 25 -8.69 3.81 21.23
N LYS A 26 -8.87 5.06 21.68
CA LYS A 26 -10.16 5.58 22.15
C LYS A 26 -11.17 5.75 21.01
N VAL A 27 -10.80 6.41 19.91
CA VAL A 27 -11.76 6.74 18.83
C VAL A 27 -12.13 5.52 17.99
N ALA A 28 -11.27 4.51 17.94
CA ALA A 28 -11.48 3.25 17.22
C ALA A 28 -11.88 2.08 18.14
N ALA A 29 -12.26 2.34 19.40
CA ALA A 29 -12.61 1.30 20.38
C ALA A 29 -13.74 0.37 19.93
N ASN A 30 -14.68 0.87 19.12
CA ASN A 30 -15.79 0.09 18.56
C ASN A 30 -15.58 -0.26 17.07
N TRP A 31 -14.36 -0.03 16.55
CA TRP A 31 -14.04 -0.38 15.18
C TRP A 31 -13.89 -1.89 15.03
N GLU A 32 -14.60 -2.45 14.06
CA GLU A 32 -14.53 -3.85 13.67
C GLU A 32 -14.55 -3.94 12.15
N GLY A 33 -13.42 -4.30 11.55
CA GLY A 33 -13.37 -4.43 10.10
C GLY A 33 -11.97 -4.32 9.57
N ASP A 34 -11.61 -5.25 8.70
CA ASP A 34 -10.38 -5.23 7.96
C ASP A 34 -10.52 -4.46 6.64
N TYR A 35 -9.37 -3.99 6.13
CA TYR A 35 -9.24 -3.38 4.83
C TYR A 35 -8.38 -4.25 3.91
N LEU A 36 -8.84 -4.47 2.68
CA LEU A 36 -7.99 -4.84 1.56
C LEU A 36 -7.76 -3.58 0.70
N VAL A 37 -6.52 -3.14 0.63
CA VAL A 37 -6.09 -1.95 -0.11
C VAL A 37 -5.41 -2.38 -1.41
N SER A 38 -5.86 -1.86 -2.54
CA SER A 38 -5.24 -2.07 -3.86
C SER A 38 -4.71 -0.75 -4.42
N VAL A 39 -3.39 -0.62 -4.43
CA VAL A 39 -2.66 0.56 -4.91
C VAL A 39 -2.25 0.31 -6.36
N GLN A 40 -2.95 0.94 -7.30
CA GLN A 40 -2.72 0.76 -8.72
C GLN A 40 -1.47 1.54 -9.17
N LEU A 41 -0.57 0.89 -9.88
CA LEU A 41 0.61 1.54 -10.41
C LEU A 41 0.22 2.53 -11.51
N ASP A 42 0.77 3.73 -11.43
CA ASP A 42 0.53 4.83 -12.37
C ASP A 42 1.86 5.53 -12.74
N GLY A 43 1.78 6.68 -13.42
CA GLY A 43 2.96 7.41 -13.84
C GLY A 43 3.79 7.95 -12.68
N GLU A 44 3.18 8.25 -11.53
CA GLU A 44 3.91 8.70 -10.34
C GLU A 44 4.66 7.52 -9.71
N ALA A 45 4.08 6.31 -9.73
CA ALA A 45 4.79 5.11 -9.30
C ALA A 45 6.04 4.86 -10.16
N LEU A 46 5.90 4.91 -11.49
CA LEU A 46 7.05 4.77 -12.41
C LEU A 46 8.12 5.82 -12.15
N LYS A 47 7.73 7.07 -11.93
CA LYS A 47 8.65 8.16 -11.60
C LYS A 47 9.40 7.89 -10.28
N ASP A 48 8.68 7.48 -9.23
CA ASP A 48 9.30 7.16 -7.95
C ASP A 48 10.23 5.95 -8.05
N PHE A 49 9.87 4.93 -8.81
CA PHE A 49 10.66 3.71 -8.97
C PHE A 49 11.95 3.89 -9.79
N GLN A 50 12.17 5.05 -10.40
CA GLN A 50 13.49 5.43 -10.94
C GLN A 50 14.48 5.82 -9.83
N ASN A 51 14.01 6.08 -8.61
CA ASN A 51 14.87 6.29 -7.45
C ASN A 51 15.23 4.94 -6.81
N VAL A 52 16.53 4.70 -6.62
CA VAL A 52 17.08 3.44 -6.10
C VAL A 52 16.52 3.07 -4.73
N GLU A 53 16.40 4.03 -3.81
CA GLU A 53 15.88 3.77 -2.46
C GLU A 53 14.40 3.37 -2.53
N LYS A 54 13.62 4.02 -3.40
CA LYS A 54 12.19 3.76 -3.54
C LYS A 54 11.89 2.40 -4.15
N ILE A 55 12.56 2.04 -5.23
CA ILE A 55 12.37 0.72 -5.85
C ILE A 55 12.90 -0.40 -4.94
N LYS A 56 14.00 -0.17 -4.22
CA LYS A 56 14.48 -1.10 -3.20
C LYS A 56 13.40 -1.33 -2.13
N GLY A 57 12.86 -0.26 -1.53
CA GLY A 57 11.84 -0.38 -0.49
C GLY A 57 10.57 -1.07 -0.98
N PHE A 58 10.16 -0.82 -2.23
CA PHE A 58 9.05 -1.53 -2.87
C PHE A 58 9.35 -3.03 -3.05
N LEU A 59 10.52 -3.39 -3.59
CA LEU A 59 10.88 -4.78 -3.85
C LEU A 59 11.11 -5.59 -2.57
N GLU A 60 11.76 -5.01 -1.56
CA GLU A 60 11.90 -5.64 -0.24
C GLU A 60 10.55 -5.86 0.45
N MET A 61 9.62 -4.93 0.27
CA MET A 61 8.26 -5.10 0.76
C MET A 61 7.53 -6.22 0.01
N MET A 62 7.69 -6.31 -1.31
CA MET A 62 7.18 -7.46 -2.09
C MET A 62 7.84 -8.78 -1.68
N ASP A 63 9.08 -8.75 -1.21
CA ASP A 63 9.80 -9.95 -0.75
C ASP A 63 9.16 -10.60 0.48
N THR A 64 8.37 -9.83 1.24
CA THR A 64 7.59 -10.34 2.39
C THR A 64 6.46 -11.29 1.98
N ILE A 65 6.05 -11.30 0.71
CA ILE A 65 5.16 -12.32 0.17
C ILE A 65 5.95 -13.63 0.05
N PRO A 66 5.51 -14.72 0.70
CA PRO A 66 6.14 -16.03 0.55
C PRO A 66 6.25 -16.45 -0.92
N LYS A 67 7.38 -17.02 -1.33
CA LYS A 67 7.66 -17.33 -2.74
C LYS A 67 6.58 -18.21 -3.37
N GLU A 68 6.08 -19.20 -2.64
CA GLU A 68 5.02 -20.09 -3.07
C GLU A 68 3.71 -19.37 -3.41
N LYS A 69 3.44 -18.23 -2.78
CA LYS A 69 2.27 -17.41 -3.07
C LYS A 69 2.46 -16.49 -4.26
N ARG A 70 3.70 -16.13 -4.60
CA ARG A 70 3.99 -15.22 -5.73
C ARG A 70 3.55 -15.80 -7.08
N ALA A 71 3.41 -17.13 -7.18
CA ALA A 71 2.83 -17.80 -8.34
C ALA A 71 1.43 -17.27 -8.73
N GLU A 72 0.70 -16.67 -7.79
CA GLU A 72 -0.59 -16.03 -8.08
C GLU A 72 -0.51 -14.78 -8.95
N PHE A 73 0.68 -14.19 -9.12
CA PHE A 73 0.92 -13.08 -10.04
C PHE A 73 1.17 -13.55 -11.48
N LYS A 74 1.32 -14.86 -11.70
CA LYS A 74 1.61 -15.42 -13.03
C LYS A 74 0.52 -15.04 -14.05
N GLY A 75 0.96 -14.51 -15.19
CA GLY A 75 0.14 -14.01 -16.29
C GLY A 75 -0.50 -12.64 -16.04
N LYS A 76 -0.38 -12.09 -14.83
CA LYS A 76 -1.01 -10.82 -14.44
C LYS A 76 -0.15 -9.62 -14.81
N PRO A 77 -0.72 -8.40 -14.84
CA PRO A 77 0.06 -7.19 -15.11
C PRO A 77 1.27 -6.99 -14.19
N GLU A 78 1.21 -7.43 -12.93
CA GLU A 78 2.32 -7.33 -11.98
C GLU A 78 3.54 -8.15 -12.43
N GLU A 79 3.36 -9.41 -12.84
CA GLU A 79 4.46 -10.23 -13.37
C GLU A 79 5.02 -9.62 -14.65
N LYS A 80 4.16 -9.13 -15.55
CA LYS A 80 4.60 -8.48 -16.79
C LYS A 80 5.47 -7.26 -16.49
N PHE A 81 5.10 -6.46 -15.50
CA PHE A 81 5.89 -5.32 -15.04
C PHE A 81 7.25 -5.78 -14.47
N LEU A 82 7.26 -6.76 -13.55
CA LEU A 82 8.50 -7.30 -12.99
C LEU A 82 9.45 -7.85 -14.07
N ASN A 83 8.91 -8.57 -15.07
CA ASN A 83 9.69 -9.10 -16.18
C ASN A 83 10.36 -7.99 -17.02
N LYS A 84 9.71 -6.82 -17.17
CA LYS A 84 10.31 -5.65 -17.84
C LYS A 84 11.50 -5.08 -17.08
N LEU A 85 11.48 -5.22 -15.75
CA LEU A 85 12.59 -4.87 -14.89
C LEU A 85 13.67 -5.95 -14.86
N GLY A 86 13.47 -7.07 -15.57
CA GLY A 86 14.35 -8.24 -15.56
C GLY A 86 14.30 -9.01 -14.24
N ILE A 87 13.14 -9.01 -13.58
CA ILE A 87 12.88 -9.69 -12.31
C ILE A 87 11.89 -10.81 -12.54
N ASN A 88 12.20 -12.02 -12.07
CA ASN A 88 11.30 -13.17 -12.07
C ASN A 88 10.64 -13.33 -10.70
N LEU A 89 9.44 -13.88 -10.64
CA LEU A 89 8.70 -14.06 -9.37
C LEU A 89 9.45 -14.90 -8.32
N ASP A 90 10.29 -15.84 -8.77
CA ASP A 90 11.06 -16.74 -7.91
C ASP A 90 12.38 -16.15 -7.39
N ASP A 91 12.76 -14.96 -7.88
CA ASP A 91 13.99 -14.29 -7.48
C ASP A 91 13.96 -13.94 -5.97
N ASP A 92 15.14 -13.81 -5.38
CA ASP A 92 15.32 -13.22 -4.06
C ASP A 92 15.40 -11.70 -4.22
N PHE A 93 14.29 -11.00 -3.96
CA PHE A 93 14.19 -9.58 -4.28
C PHE A 93 15.15 -8.73 -3.45
N SER A 94 15.56 -9.21 -2.28
CA SER A 94 16.53 -8.55 -1.41
C SER A 94 17.97 -8.53 -1.98
N LYS A 95 18.27 -9.39 -2.95
CA LYS A 95 19.62 -9.57 -3.54
C LYS A 95 19.78 -8.97 -4.94
N LEU A 96 18.77 -8.26 -5.42
CA LEU A 96 18.77 -7.69 -6.76
C LEU A 96 19.66 -6.45 -6.86
N ASP A 97 20.15 -6.16 -8.08
CA ASP A 97 20.83 -4.89 -8.37
C ASP A 97 19.77 -3.78 -8.57
N PHE A 98 19.45 -3.09 -7.46
CA PHE A 98 18.48 -2.00 -7.46
C PHE A 98 18.86 -0.83 -8.36
N SER A 99 20.17 -0.60 -8.61
CA SER A 99 20.62 0.48 -9.49
C SER A 99 20.35 0.14 -10.95
N ALA A 100 20.58 -1.11 -11.35
CA ALA A 100 20.23 -1.59 -12.68
C ALA A 100 18.71 -1.60 -12.90
N ILE A 101 17.95 -2.03 -11.89
CA ILE A 101 16.48 -2.04 -11.96
C ILE A 101 15.93 -0.63 -12.11
N ALA A 102 16.37 0.32 -11.28
CA ALA A 102 15.92 1.72 -11.33
C ALA A 102 16.13 2.34 -12.72
N LYS A 103 17.24 2.01 -13.41
CA LYS A 103 17.47 2.43 -14.80
C LYS A 103 16.46 1.83 -15.77
N ARG A 104 16.14 0.55 -15.65
CA ARG A 104 15.14 -0.13 -16.50
C ARG A 104 13.74 0.45 -16.34
N VAL A 105 13.38 0.95 -15.16
CA VAL A 105 12.09 1.61 -14.93
C VAL A 105 11.90 2.82 -15.86
N ALA A 106 12.98 3.54 -16.21
CA ALA A 106 12.90 4.70 -17.11
C ALA A 106 12.42 4.33 -18.53
N ASP A 107 12.63 3.08 -18.95
CA ASP A 107 12.22 2.57 -20.27
C ASP A 107 10.78 2.01 -20.27
N VAL A 108 10.15 1.87 -19.09
CA VAL A 108 8.80 1.33 -18.95
C VAL A 108 7.77 2.41 -19.23
N LYS A 109 6.85 2.14 -20.16
CA LYS A 109 5.75 3.05 -20.49
C LYS A 109 4.57 2.85 -19.55
N LEU A 110 3.77 3.91 -19.37
CA LEU A 110 2.56 3.86 -18.54
C LEU A 110 1.57 2.77 -18.98
N GLU A 111 1.44 2.51 -20.28
CA GLU A 111 0.54 1.44 -20.76
C GLU A 111 0.99 0.05 -20.32
N GLU A 112 2.30 -0.15 -20.08
CA GLU A 112 2.89 -1.43 -19.73
C GLU A 112 2.72 -1.79 -18.25
N VAL A 113 2.42 -0.81 -17.41
CA VAL A 113 2.06 -1.02 -15.99
C VAL A 113 0.56 -0.96 -15.74
N ARG A 114 -0.24 -0.70 -16.78
CA ARG A 114 -1.68 -0.54 -16.64
C ARG A 114 -2.30 -1.82 -16.08
N GLY A 115 -2.99 -1.67 -14.95
CA GLY A 115 -3.68 -2.77 -14.28
C GLY A 115 -2.83 -3.53 -13.27
N ALA A 116 -1.52 -3.23 -13.16
CA ALA A 116 -0.69 -3.75 -12.08
C ALA A 116 -1.03 -3.02 -10.78
N ALA A 117 -1.14 -3.75 -9.68
CA ALA A 117 -1.38 -3.19 -8.37
C ALA A 117 -0.60 -3.90 -7.27
N LEU A 118 -0.30 -3.13 -6.23
CA LEU A 118 0.13 -3.63 -4.93
C LEU A 118 -1.12 -3.90 -4.07
N TYR A 119 -1.10 -4.98 -3.30
CA TYR A 119 -2.18 -5.35 -2.38
C TYR A 119 -1.67 -5.39 -0.94
N MET A 120 -2.35 -4.66 -0.06
CA MET A 120 -2.07 -4.64 1.37
C MET A 120 -3.34 -4.96 2.15
N TRP A 121 -3.23 -5.81 3.17
CA TRP A 121 -4.30 -6.12 4.09
C TRP A 121 -4.02 -5.53 5.47
N MET A 122 -5.02 -4.85 6.03
CA MET A 122 -4.94 -4.21 7.33
C MET A 122 -6.05 -4.74 8.23
N ASP A 123 -5.67 -5.29 9.37
CA ASP A 123 -6.59 -5.90 10.32
C ASP A 123 -6.82 -4.98 11.51
N PHE A 124 -8.00 -4.35 11.55
CA PHE A 124 -8.35 -3.43 12.63
C PHE A 124 -9.42 -4.03 13.55
N TRP A 125 -9.17 -3.92 14.86
CA TRP A 125 -10.09 -4.40 15.87
C TRP A 125 -9.94 -3.63 17.18
N HIS A 126 -11.03 -3.05 17.66
CA HIS A 126 -11.16 -2.42 18.98
C HIS A 126 -9.98 -1.49 19.34
N GLY A 127 -9.65 -0.57 18.43
CA GLY A 127 -8.59 0.42 18.66
C GLY A 127 -7.18 -0.05 18.34
N GLN A 128 -7.01 -1.25 17.76
CA GLN A 128 -5.71 -1.81 17.39
C GLN A 128 -5.63 -2.09 15.90
N LEU A 129 -4.44 -1.89 15.34
CA LEU A 129 -4.03 -2.46 14.05
C LEU A 129 -3.27 -3.75 14.35
N ARG A 130 -3.98 -4.89 14.30
CA ARG A 130 -3.47 -6.20 14.68
C ARG A 130 -2.47 -6.76 13.67
N ASN A 131 -2.68 -6.46 12.38
CA ASN A 131 -1.81 -6.90 11.29
C ASN A 131 -1.81 -5.87 10.16
N LEU A 132 -0.65 -5.74 9.51
CA LEU A 132 -0.48 -5.03 8.24
C LEU A 132 0.43 -5.87 7.36
N LEU A 133 -0.14 -6.48 6.33
CA LEU A 133 0.54 -7.47 5.48
C LEU A 133 0.46 -7.08 4.02
N VAL A 134 1.51 -7.41 3.27
CA VAL A 134 1.44 -7.47 1.81
C VAL A 134 0.83 -8.81 1.42
N VAL A 135 -0.15 -8.81 0.54
CA VAL A 135 -0.90 -10.02 0.17
C VAL A 135 -0.98 -10.17 -1.34
N THR A 136 -1.38 -11.36 -1.80
CA THR A 136 -1.66 -11.59 -3.22
C THR A 136 -3.07 -11.10 -3.61
N PRO A 137 -3.40 -10.99 -4.92
CA PRO A 137 -4.69 -10.46 -5.35
C PRO A 137 -5.90 -11.35 -4.97
N SER A 138 -5.70 -12.63 -4.66
CA SER A 138 -6.79 -13.54 -4.25
C SER A 138 -6.93 -13.68 -2.73
N GLU A 139 -5.97 -13.18 -1.96
CA GLU A 139 -6.01 -13.18 -0.52
C GLU A 139 -6.95 -12.10 0.02
N LYS A 140 -7.64 -12.41 1.13
CA LYS A 140 -8.47 -11.45 1.88
C LYS A 140 -9.56 -10.76 1.05
N VAL A 141 -10.02 -11.41 -0.02
CA VAL A 141 -11.08 -10.91 -0.92
C VAL A 141 -12.43 -10.71 -0.23
N ASN A 142 -12.62 -11.24 0.98
CA ASN A 142 -13.82 -11.04 1.78
C ASN A 142 -13.65 -9.94 2.84
N ALA A 143 -12.58 -9.15 2.78
CA ALA A 143 -12.38 -8.03 3.70
C ALA A 143 -13.60 -7.10 3.72
N ARG A 144 -13.97 -6.64 4.93
CA ARG A 144 -15.16 -5.81 5.15
C ARG A 144 -15.11 -4.52 4.33
N PHE A 145 -13.92 -3.95 4.20
CA PHE A 145 -13.68 -2.77 3.39
C PHE A 145 -12.64 -3.07 2.31
N LYS A 146 -12.89 -2.59 1.10
CA LYS A 146 -11.91 -2.63 0.00
C LYS A 146 -11.70 -1.23 -0.51
N LEU A 147 -10.46 -0.75 -0.43
CA LEU A 147 -10.07 0.58 -0.88
C LEU A 147 -9.15 0.46 -2.09
N SER A 148 -9.43 1.15 -3.18
CA SER A 148 -8.56 1.11 -4.36
C SER A 148 -8.40 2.46 -5.03
N GLY A 149 -7.28 2.64 -5.71
CA GLY A 149 -7.01 3.86 -6.46
C GLY A 149 -5.54 3.96 -6.92
N PRO A 150 -5.20 5.05 -7.62
CA PRO A 150 -3.87 5.26 -8.17
C PRO A 150 -2.82 5.51 -7.08
N TYR A 151 -1.59 5.04 -7.31
CA TYR A 151 -0.43 5.27 -6.44
C TYR A 151 -0.24 6.76 -6.10
N ALA A 152 -0.39 7.66 -7.07
CA ALA A 152 -0.29 9.10 -6.84
C ALA A 152 -1.29 9.62 -5.79
N VAL A 153 -2.49 9.05 -5.74
CA VAL A 153 -3.55 9.42 -4.79
C VAL A 153 -3.23 8.89 -3.40
N PHE A 154 -2.76 7.63 -3.29
CA PHE A 154 -2.27 7.10 -2.03
C PHE A 154 -1.07 7.88 -1.50
N LYS A 155 -0.14 8.28 -2.39
CA LYS A 155 1.00 9.14 -2.05
C LYS A 155 0.55 10.49 -1.48
N GLN A 156 -0.52 11.09 -2.01
CA GLN A 156 -1.12 12.31 -1.45
C GLN A 156 -1.70 12.08 -0.05
N LEU A 157 -2.37 10.94 0.17
CA LEU A 157 -2.92 10.56 1.46
C LEU A 157 -1.82 10.39 2.52
N VAL A 158 -0.81 9.58 2.23
CA VAL A 158 0.30 9.31 3.18
C VAL A 158 1.19 10.53 3.41
N ALA A 159 1.22 11.48 2.46
CA ALA A 159 1.93 12.75 2.64
C ALA A 159 1.09 13.80 3.39
N GLY A 160 -0.13 13.48 3.82
CA GLY A 160 -1.03 14.41 4.51
C GLY A 160 -1.57 15.54 3.64
N LYS A 161 -1.47 15.44 2.31
CA LYS A 161 -1.95 16.47 1.37
C LYS A 161 -3.48 16.45 1.21
N SER A 162 -4.11 15.32 1.51
CA SER A 162 -5.57 15.15 1.54
C SER A 162 -5.90 14.01 2.50
N ASP A 163 -7.07 14.04 3.13
CA ASP A 163 -7.56 12.95 3.96
C ASP A 163 -8.35 11.89 3.15
N ALA A 164 -8.52 10.70 3.71
CA ALA A 164 -9.17 9.59 3.02
C ALA A 164 -10.64 9.85 2.68
N ILE A 165 -11.39 10.57 3.53
CA ILE A 165 -12.81 10.86 3.29
C ILE A 165 -12.94 11.77 2.06
N THR A 166 -12.15 12.85 2.01
CA THR A 166 -12.13 13.77 0.87
C THR A 166 -11.77 13.05 -0.43
N LEU A 167 -10.80 12.14 -0.39
CA LEU A 167 -10.40 11.36 -1.57
C LEU A 167 -11.48 10.36 -2.01
N ILE A 168 -12.21 9.74 -1.08
CA ILE A 168 -13.30 8.81 -1.37
C ILE A 168 -14.52 9.55 -1.94
N VAL A 169 -14.97 10.60 -1.26
CA VAL A 169 -16.14 11.39 -1.68
C VAL A 169 -15.88 12.08 -3.03
N GLY A 170 -14.64 12.55 -3.25
CA GLY A 170 -14.22 13.11 -4.53
C GLY A 170 -14.00 12.08 -5.64
N GLY A 171 -14.23 10.79 -5.40
CA GLY A 171 -14.11 9.72 -6.39
C GLY A 171 -12.67 9.38 -6.81
N LYS A 172 -11.66 9.91 -6.12
CA LYS A 172 -10.24 9.63 -6.39
C LYS A 172 -9.80 8.30 -5.81
N LEU A 173 -10.37 7.92 -4.67
CA LEU A 173 -10.28 6.57 -4.11
C LEU A 173 -11.67 5.92 -4.16
N LYS A 174 -11.71 4.64 -4.52
CA LYS A 174 -12.94 3.84 -4.53
C LYS A 174 -13.00 3.01 -3.27
N LEU A 175 -14.05 3.20 -2.47
CA LEU A 175 -14.36 2.33 -1.34
C LEU A 175 -15.50 1.36 -1.71
N GLN A 176 -15.33 0.08 -1.38
CA GLN A 176 -16.40 -0.90 -1.26
C GLN A 176 -16.54 -1.27 0.22
N GLY A 177 -17.76 -1.24 0.75
CA GLY A 177 -18.05 -1.51 2.16
C GLY A 177 -19.18 -0.62 2.70
N ASP A 178 -19.47 -0.73 3.98
CA ASP A 178 -20.53 0.05 4.63
C ASP A 178 -20.07 1.50 4.89
N MET A 179 -20.42 2.41 3.96
CA MET A 179 -20.14 3.83 4.09
C MET A 179 -20.80 4.46 5.32
N ALA A 180 -22.00 4.02 5.71
CA ALA A 180 -22.68 4.58 6.89
C ALA A 180 -21.91 4.22 8.17
N TYR A 181 -21.40 3.00 8.27
CA TYR A 181 -20.50 2.60 9.35
C TYR A 181 -19.22 3.42 9.36
N MET A 182 -18.58 3.59 8.20
CA MET A 182 -17.36 4.38 8.08
C MET A 182 -17.57 5.83 8.53
N MET A 183 -18.66 6.47 8.09
CA MET A 183 -19.00 7.84 8.46
C MET A 183 -19.34 7.98 9.96
N ARG A 184 -20.07 7.01 10.55
CA ARG A 184 -20.32 6.98 12.01
C ARG A 184 -19.03 6.87 12.82
N ASN A 185 -18.00 6.22 12.27
CA ASN A 185 -16.69 6.05 12.88
C ASN A 185 -15.63 6.99 12.28
N MET A 186 -16.03 8.14 11.73
CA MET A 186 -15.10 9.03 11.01
C MET A 186 -13.91 9.50 11.84
N ALA A 187 -14.06 9.60 13.17
CA ALA A 187 -12.96 9.96 14.06
C ALA A 187 -11.83 8.92 14.05
N ALA A 188 -12.17 7.63 13.98
CA ALA A 188 -11.20 6.54 13.83
C ALA A 188 -10.45 6.64 12.49
N VAL A 189 -11.21 6.79 11.40
CA VAL A 189 -10.65 6.90 10.05
C VAL A 189 -9.72 8.11 9.96
N ARG A 190 -10.17 9.27 10.41
CA ARG A 190 -9.37 10.50 10.42
C ARG A 190 -8.10 10.35 11.25
N ARG A 191 -8.20 9.82 12.47
CA ARG A 191 -7.02 9.66 13.34
C ARG A 191 -6.01 8.69 12.73
N PHE A 192 -6.47 7.58 12.16
CA PHE A 192 -5.60 6.65 11.44
C PHE A 192 -4.87 7.35 10.28
N THR A 193 -5.57 8.15 9.47
CA THR A 193 -4.95 8.88 8.36
C THR A 193 -3.97 9.96 8.84
N GLU A 194 -4.24 10.61 9.97
CA GLU A 194 -3.32 11.57 10.59
C GLU A 194 -2.03 10.88 11.06
N LEU A 195 -2.14 9.71 11.68
CA LEU A 195 -0.99 8.91 12.11
C LEU A 195 -0.17 8.40 10.93
N MET A 196 -0.84 7.98 9.85
CA MET A 196 -0.19 7.62 8.59
C MET A 196 0.58 8.80 8.00
N ALA A 197 -0.03 9.99 7.96
CA ALA A 197 0.59 11.22 7.47
C ALA A 197 1.71 11.76 8.38
N SER A 198 1.75 11.33 9.65
CA SER A 198 2.79 11.74 10.60
C SER A 198 4.15 11.07 10.33
N ILE A 199 4.20 10.06 9.46
CA ILE A 199 5.42 9.37 9.04
C ILE A 199 5.99 10.15 7.85
N PRO A 200 7.13 10.84 8.00
CA PRO A 200 7.73 11.54 6.87
C PRO A 200 8.17 10.52 5.81
N ILE A 201 7.84 10.79 4.54
CA ILE A 201 8.21 9.92 3.43
C ILE A 201 9.24 10.56 2.50
N ILE A 202 10.06 9.72 1.87
CA ILE A 202 11.03 10.09 0.82
C ILE A 202 10.40 9.91 -0.56
#